data_AF-A0A949THU7-F1
#
_entry.id   AF-A0A949THU7-F1
#
_cell.length_a   1.000
_cell.length_b   1.000
_cell.length_c   1.000
_cell.angle_alpha   90.00
_cell.angle_beta   90.00
_cell.angle_gamma   90.00
#
_symmetry.space_group_name_H-M   'P 1'
#
loop_
_entity.id
_entity.type
_entity.pdbx_description
1 polymer ?
#
loop_
_entity_poly.entity_id
_entity_poly.type
_entity_poly.pdbx_seq_one_letter_code
_entity_poly.pdbx_strand_id
1 'polypeptide(L)'
;MRSQHLIRKKILPLSLITLVVALASCQIEKEQAARLPDVDVDVEPGRLPEYDIKGPDVNVGVTERTVTVPKVVVIQEQETVKVPYIDIDLPGVQKKERTITVEVEVPSAGYDIEIQDVYAVENELWVVSRLEEENSSAPKTTVRVSDRIVLNAPDIPVRHYVIGKTVSNSFNEQYEFINSREQIASLLDSGKQLYKK
;
A
#
# COMPACT_ATOMS: atom_id res chain seq x y z
N MET A 1 -5.16 -86.13 0.01
CA MET A 1 -5.02 -85.80 -1.43
C MET A 1 -3.89 -84.77 -1.55
N ARG A 2 -2.65 -85.19 -1.86
CA ARG A 2 -1.98 -85.12 -3.19
C ARG A 2 -1.95 -83.69 -3.74
N SER A 3 -0.81 -82.99 -3.70
CA SER A 3 0.35 -83.07 -4.64
C SER A 3 0.30 -81.85 -5.58
N GLN A 4 1.11 -80.81 -5.34
CA GLN A 4 2.43 -80.56 -5.97
C GLN A 4 2.41 -80.34 -7.49
N HIS A 5 3.07 -79.23 -7.87
CA HIS A 5 3.92 -79.02 -9.05
C HIS A 5 3.36 -78.69 -10.46
N LEU A 6 3.82 -77.51 -10.91
CA LEU A 6 4.61 -77.23 -12.13
C LEU A 6 4.02 -77.47 -13.55
N ILE A 7 4.08 -76.36 -14.30
CA ILE A 7 4.50 -76.25 -15.72
C ILE A 7 3.61 -76.90 -16.78
N ARG A 8 3.05 -76.08 -17.70
CA ARG A 8 3.36 -76.25 -19.14
C ARG A 8 3.04 -75.04 -20.03
N LYS A 9 4.12 -74.57 -20.65
CA LYS A 9 4.24 -73.76 -21.87
C LYS A 9 3.15 -74.02 -22.91
N LYS A 10 2.66 -72.96 -23.57
CA LYS A 10 2.60 -72.86 -25.05
C LYS A 10 2.28 -71.41 -25.52
N ILE A 11 3.23 -70.87 -26.31
CA ILE A 11 3.04 -70.09 -27.55
C ILE A 11 2.70 -68.57 -27.44
N LEU A 12 3.78 -67.78 -27.38
CA LEU A 12 4.17 -66.56 -28.15
C LEU A 12 3.29 -66.14 -29.36
N PRO A 13 3.32 -64.89 -29.90
CA PRO A 13 3.82 -63.57 -29.42
C PRO A 13 2.76 -62.45 -29.51
N LEU A 14 3.03 -61.28 -28.92
CA LEU A 14 3.26 -60.03 -29.68
C LEU A 14 3.18 -58.82 -28.73
N SER A 15 4.20 -57.98 -28.84
CA SER A 15 4.23 -56.59 -28.41
C SER A 15 4.49 -56.31 -26.92
N LEU A 16 5.57 -55.55 -26.75
CA LEU A 16 5.66 -54.42 -25.83
C LEU A 16 6.10 -54.73 -24.38
N ILE A 17 7.23 -54.11 -24.04
CA ILE A 17 7.66 -53.65 -22.71
C ILE A 17 8.58 -54.60 -21.92
N THR A 18 9.65 -53.99 -21.38
CA THR A 18 10.66 -54.49 -20.41
C THR A 18 11.70 -55.44 -21.04
N LEU A 19 12.99 -55.42 -20.73
CA LEU A 19 13.67 -55.09 -19.49
C LEU A 19 15.20 -55.04 -19.75
N VAL A 20 15.86 -53.97 -19.29
CA VAL A 20 17.17 -53.93 -18.61
C VAL A 20 18.20 -55.02 -18.97
N VAL A 21 19.24 -54.61 -19.69
CA VAL A 21 20.61 -55.13 -19.62
C VAL A 21 21.50 -53.94 -20.04
N ALA A 22 22.50 -53.45 -19.33
CA ALA A 22 23.10 -53.80 -18.05
C ALA A 22 23.82 -52.54 -17.55
N LEU A 23 23.84 -52.40 -16.23
CA LEU A 23 24.74 -51.50 -15.51
C LEU A 23 26.18 -51.89 -15.82
N ALA A 24 26.87 -51.09 -16.63
CA ALA A 24 28.30 -51.09 -16.71
C ALA A 24 28.79 -49.66 -16.92
N SER A 25 29.49 -49.20 -15.89
CA SER A 25 30.62 -48.28 -15.92
C SER A 25 30.39 -46.78 -16.10
N CYS A 26 30.67 -46.12 -14.98
CA CYS A 26 31.59 -44.98 -14.90
C CYS A 26 31.09 -43.63 -15.40
N GLN A 27 30.55 -42.89 -14.44
CA GLN A 27 30.59 -41.45 -14.39
C GLN A 27 32.05 -40.96 -14.38
N ILE A 28 32.47 -40.27 -15.44
CA ILE A 28 33.75 -39.56 -15.52
C ILE A 28 33.48 -38.20 -16.17
N GLU A 29 33.43 -37.17 -15.34
CA GLU A 29 33.73 -35.81 -15.76
C GLU A 29 35.21 -35.72 -16.11
N LYS A 30 35.53 -35.20 -17.30
CA LYS A 30 36.83 -34.57 -17.56
C LYS A 30 36.74 -33.67 -18.78
N GLU A 31 36.87 -32.37 -18.51
CA GLU A 31 37.36 -31.39 -19.46
C GLU A 31 38.68 -31.89 -20.06
N GLN A 32 38.70 -32.03 -21.38
CA GLN A 32 39.93 -32.06 -22.14
C GLN A 32 39.76 -31.09 -23.30
N ALA A 33 40.59 -30.04 -23.29
CA ALA A 33 40.70 -29.07 -24.36
C ALA A 33 41.06 -29.80 -25.66
N ALA A 34 40.03 -30.12 -26.44
CA ALA A 34 40.17 -30.65 -27.78
C ALA A 34 40.68 -29.51 -28.66
N ARG A 35 41.97 -29.55 -28.98
CA ARG A 35 42.54 -28.73 -30.05
C ARG A 35 41.84 -29.14 -31.34
N LEU A 36 41.13 -28.20 -31.95
CA LEU A 36 40.66 -28.39 -33.31
C LEU A 36 41.90 -28.61 -34.20
N PRO A 37 41.93 -29.68 -35.01
CA PRO A 37 42.97 -29.82 -36.02
C PRO A 37 42.84 -28.65 -37.00
N ASP A 38 43.92 -27.94 -37.26
CA ASP A 38 44.00 -27.01 -38.39
C ASP A 38 44.01 -27.86 -39.68
N VAL A 39 42.81 -28.16 -40.17
CA VAL A 39 42.64 -28.75 -41.48
C VAL A 39 42.50 -27.59 -42.45
N ASP A 40 43.59 -27.26 -43.14
CA ASP A 40 43.56 -26.43 -44.34
C ASP A 40 42.85 -27.23 -45.43
N VAL A 41 41.53 -27.07 -45.53
CA VAL A 41 40.78 -27.62 -46.65
C VAL A 41 40.88 -26.61 -47.79
N ASP A 42 41.83 -26.87 -48.69
CA ASP A 42 41.87 -26.25 -50.02
C ASP A 42 40.70 -26.81 -50.85
N VAL A 43 39.49 -26.30 -50.56
CA VAL A 43 38.32 -26.51 -51.41
C VAL A 43 38.30 -25.36 -52.39
N GLU A 44 38.30 -25.68 -53.69
CA GLU A 44 37.97 -24.71 -54.72
C GLU A 44 36.67 -23.99 -54.30
N PRO A 45 36.66 -22.65 -54.16
CA PRO A 45 35.47 -21.94 -53.72
C PRO A 45 34.35 -22.22 -54.72
N GLY A 46 33.34 -22.97 -54.25
CA GLY A 46 32.13 -23.22 -55.01
C GLY A 46 31.58 -21.88 -55.47
N ARG A 47 31.30 -21.75 -56.77
CA ARG A 47 30.78 -20.51 -57.34
C ARG A 47 29.45 -20.20 -56.65
N LEU A 48 29.42 -19.16 -55.82
CA LEU A 48 28.19 -18.67 -55.22
C LEU A 48 27.30 -18.13 -56.35
N PRO A 49 26.05 -18.57 -56.52
CA PRO A 49 25.17 -17.97 -57.51
C PRO A 49 24.88 -16.51 -57.13
N GLU A 50 25.13 -15.58 -58.06
CA GLU A 50 24.63 -14.21 -57.93
C GLU A 50 23.12 -14.22 -58.15
N TYR A 51 22.36 -14.04 -57.07
CA TYR A 51 20.93 -13.77 -57.16
C TYR A 51 20.72 -12.25 -57.23
N ASP A 52 20.29 -11.75 -58.39
CA ASP A 52 19.82 -10.36 -58.56
C ASP A 52 18.35 -10.26 -58.10
N ILE A 53 18.17 -10.07 -56.79
CA ILE A 53 16.83 -9.88 -56.22
C ILE A 53 16.42 -8.43 -56.45
N LYS A 54 15.54 -8.21 -57.43
CA LYS A 54 14.87 -6.91 -57.62
C LYS A 54 13.86 -6.68 -56.50
N GLY A 55 14.33 -6.18 -55.36
CA GLY A 55 13.49 -5.70 -54.27
C GLY A 55 12.78 -4.40 -54.65
N PRO A 56 11.59 -4.11 -54.11
CA PRO A 56 10.96 -2.81 -54.25
C PRO A 56 11.85 -1.72 -53.63
N ASP A 57 11.92 -0.56 -54.28
CA ASP A 57 12.70 0.59 -53.81
C ASP A 57 12.04 1.20 -52.56
N VAL A 58 12.73 1.13 -51.41
CA VAL A 58 12.22 1.63 -50.13
C VAL A 58 12.91 2.95 -49.81
N ASN A 59 12.16 4.04 -49.96
CA ASN A 59 12.65 5.38 -49.65
C ASN A 59 12.43 5.69 -48.16
N VAL A 60 13.52 5.88 -47.42
CA VAL A 60 13.48 6.21 -45.99
C VAL A 60 13.75 7.70 -45.81
N GLY A 61 12.74 8.44 -45.36
CA GLY A 61 12.81 9.88 -45.13
C GLY A 61 12.13 10.29 -43.84
N VAL A 62 12.49 11.45 -43.32
CA VAL A 62 11.87 12.03 -42.12
C VAL A 62 10.68 12.88 -42.56
N THR A 63 9.51 12.68 -41.95
CA THR A 63 8.31 13.48 -42.25
C THR A 63 7.85 14.19 -40.99
N GLU A 64 7.68 15.51 -41.07
CA GLU A 64 7.16 16.29 -39.95
C GLU A 64 5.63 16.11 -39.89
N ARG A 65 5.14 15.72 -38.71
CA ARG A 65 3.71 15.60 -38.43
C ARG A 65 3.35 16.45 -37.23
N THR A 66 2.41 17.36 -37.40
CA THR A 66 1.79 18.06 -36.27
C THR A 66 0.84 17.10 -35.57
N VAL A 67 1.17 16.71 -34.35
CA VAL A 67 0.34 15.84 -33.50
C VAL A 67 -0.27 16.69 -32.40
N THR A 68 -1.59 16.67 -32.27
CA THR A 68 -2.29 17.35 -31.19
C THR A 68 -2.12 16.56 -29.89
N VAL A 69 -1.24 17.05 -29.02
CA VAL A 69 -1.01 16.46 -27.71
C VAL A 69 -1.87 17.21 -26.69
N PRO A 70 -2.75 16.53 -25.93
CA PRO A 70 -3.54 17.18 -24.90
C PRO A 70 -2.62 17.74 -23.81
N LYS A 71 -2.69 19.04 -23.57
CA LYS A 71 -2.04 19.67 -22.41
C LYS A 71 -2.97 19.55 -21.21
N VAL A 72 -2.56 18.80 -20.20
CA VAL A 72 -3.24 18.76 -18.90
C VAL A 72 -2.82 20.02 -18.14
N VAL A 73 -3.78 20.92 -17.88
CA VAL A 73 -3.58 22.08 -17.00
C VAL A 73 -4.20 21.72 -15.65
N VAL A 74 -3.36 21.58 -14.63
CA VAL A 74 -3.82 21.38 -13.25
C VAL A 74 -3.99 22.75 -12.62
N ILE A 75 -5.23 23.16 -12.35
CA ILE A 75 -5.54 24.37 -11.58
C ILE A 75 -5.70 23.93 -10.13
N GLN A 76 -4.81 24.39 -9.25
CA GLN A 76 -4.92 24.19 -7.80
C GLN A 76 -5.42 25.48 -7.18
N GLU A 77 -6.63 25.44 -6.62
CA GLU A 77 -7.16 26.54 -5.81
C GLU A 77 -6.63 26.38 -4.37
N GLN A 78 -5.96 27.42 -3.85
CA GLN A 78 -5.50 27.45 -2.47
C GLN A 78 -6.49 28.27 -1.63
N GLU A 79 -7.20 27.61 -0.73
CA GLU A 79 -8.05 28.27 0.25
C GLU A 79 -7.28 28.43 1.58
N THR A 80 -7.26 29.64 2.13
CA THR A 80 -6.61 29.91 3.42
C THR A 80 -7.59 29.63 4.56
N VAL A 81 -7.43 28.49 5.23
CA VAL A 81 -8.26 28.13 6.39
C VAL A 81 -7.60 28.65 7.67
N LYS A 82 -8.38 29.33 8.52
CA LYS A 82 -7.91 29.81 9.83
C LYS A 82 -7.93 28.66 10.83
N VAL A 83 -6.76 28.20 11.24
CA VAL A 83 -6.61 27.18 12.28
C VAL A 83 -6.12 27.86 13.57
N PRO A 84 -6.74 27.60 14.74
CA PRO A 84 -6.27 28.17 16.00
C PRO A 84 -4.84 27.69 16.34
N TYR A 85 -4.04 28.58 16.95
CA TYR A 85 -2.66 28.32 17.34
C TYR A 85 -2.45 28.55 18.85
N ILE A 86 -1.84 27.60 19.55
CA ILE A 86 -1.57 27.66 20.99
C ILE A 86 -0.05 27.49 21.23
N ASP A 87 0.58 28.35 22.04
CA ASP A 87 1.99 28.18 22.45
C ASP A 87 2.13 27.89 23.95
N ILE A 88 2.74 26.76 24.29
CA ILE A 88 2.89 26.29 25.68
C ILE A 88 4.37 26.38 26.07
N ASP A 89 4.68 27.18 27.09
CA ASP A 89 6.04 27.32 27.60
C ASP A 89 6.33 26.44 28.81
N LEU A 90 7.16 25.41 28.61
CA LEU A 90 7.59 24.47 29.65
C LEU A 90 9.14 24.48 29.73
N PRO A 91 9.73 24.84 30.88
CA PRO A 91 11.18 24.91 31.02
C PRO A 91 11.82 23.52 30.92
N GLY A 92 12.93 23.42 30.19
CA GLY A 92 13.71 22.19 30.07
C GLY A 92 13.16 21.14 29.09
N VAL A 93 12.13 21.47 28.31
CA VAL A 93 11.54 20.55 27.32
C VAL A 93 11.49 21.19 25.94
N GLN A 94 11.91 20.44 24.92
CA GLN A 94 11.86 20.92 23.54
C GLN A 94 10.41 20.97 23.06
N LYS A 95 9.97 22.15 22.62
CA LYS A 95 8.65 22.32 22.02
C LYS A 95 8.68 21.87 20.57
N LYS A 96 7.56 21.33 20.12
CA LYS A 96 7.34 20.98 18.73
C LYS A 96 5.97 21.50 18.31
N GLU A 97 5.94 22.15 17.15
CA GLU A 97 4.67 22.47 16.51
C GLU A 97 4.01 21.17 16.04
N ARG A 98 2.78 20.95 16.49
CA ARG A 98 1.99 19.76 16.22
C ARG A 98 0.57 20.18 15.86
N THR A 99 0.00 19.52 14.85
CA THR A 99 -1.43 19.65 14.55
C THR A 99 -2.17 18.51 15.21
N ILE A 100 -3.09 18.83 16.10
CA ILE A 100 -4.02 17.87 16.67
C ILE A 100 -5.27 17.87 15.81
N THR A 101 -5.67 16.68 15.37
CA THR A 101 -6.84 16.47 14.51
C THR A 101 -7.78 15.53 15.24
N VAL A 102 -9.06 15.87 15.28
CA VAL A 102 -10.13 14.95 15.65
C VAL A 102 -10.90 14.66 14.37
N GLU A 103 -11.17 13.39 14.07
CA GLU A 103 -11.90 13.00 12.87
C GLU A 103 -12.90 11.92 13.25
N VAL A 104 -14.20 12.12 13.05
CA VAL A 104 -15.23 11.16 13.45
C VAL A 104 -16.03 10.73 12.24
N GLU A 105 -16.26 9.42 12.14
CA GLU A 105 -17.14 8.86 11.11
C GLU A 105 -18.60 8.94 11.58
N VAL A 106 -19.43 9.58 10.77
CA VAL A 106 -20.83 9.93 11.08
C VAL A 106 -21.77 9.40 9.99
N PRO A 107 -23.03 9.06 10.32
CA PRO A 107 -23.96 8.45 9.36
C PRO A 107 -24.60 9.46 8.38
N SER A 108 -24.31 10.75 8.51
CA SER A 108 -24.86 11.81 7.68
C SER A 108 -23.89 12.97 7.52
N ALA A 109 -23.95 13.65 6.38
CA ALA A 109 -23.21 14.89 6.15
C ALA A 109 -23.76 16.10 6.93
N GLY A 110 -24.79 15.89 7.75
CA GLY A 110 -25.40 16.92 8.59
C GLY A 110 -24.75 17.10 9.95
N TYR A 111 -23.74 16.29 10.26
CA TYR A 111 -22.99 16.42 11.49
C TYR A 111 -21.83 17.40 11.32
N ASP A 112 -21.49 18.09 12.40
CA ASP A 112 -20.25 18.83 12.54
C ASP A 112 -19.54 18.42 13.83
N ILE A 113 -18.22 18.56 13.83
CA ILE A 113 -17.38 18.32 15.01
C ILE A 113 -16.51 19.54 15.28
N GLU A 114 -16.45 19.94 16.54
CA GLU A 114 -15.72 21.14 16.93
C GLU A 114 -14.90 20.89 18.21
N ILE A 115 -13.61 21.23 18.17
CA ILE A 115 -12.74 21.21 19.35
C ILE A 115 -13.13 22.40 20.24
N GLN A 116 -13.71 22.10 21.40
CA GLN A 116 -14.17 23.10 22.36
C GLN A 116 -13.05 23.51 23.32
N ASP A 117 -12.28 22.54 23.79
CA ASP A 117 -11.27 22.77 24.81
C ASP A 117 -10.04 21.87 24.65
N VAL A 118 -8.89 22.38 25.10
CA VAL A 118 -7.67 21.58 25.30
C VAL A 118 -7.13 21.84 26.69
N TYR A 119 -6.82 20.78 27.43
CA TYR A 119 -6.23 20.84 28.77
C TYR A 119 -4.88 20.12 28.78
N ALA A 120 -3.94 20.64 29.56
CA ALA A 120 -2.81 19.85 30.04
C ALA A 120 -3.19 19.29 31.41
N VAL A 121 -3.39 17.98 31.49
CA VAL A 121 -3.69 17.27 32.74
C VAL A 121 -2.53 16.32 32.99
N GLU A 122 -1.84 16.49 34.11
CA GLU A 122 -0.63 15.74 34.45
C GLU A 122 0.44 15.81 33.33
N ASN A 123 0.62 14.74 32.56
CA ASN A 123 1.55 14.66 31.43
C ASN A 123 0.82 14.21 30.14
N GLU A 124 -0.47 14.56 30.02
CA GLU A 124 -1.29 14.28 28.85
C GLU A 124 -1.99 15.56 28.37
N LEU A 125 -2.26 15.63 27.07
CA LEU A 125 -3.18 16.61 26.49
C LEU A 125 -4.56 16.00 26.38
N TRP A 126 -5.54 16.65 26.97
CA TRP A 126 -6.92 16.21 26.93
C TRP A 126 -7.68 17.15 25.99
N VAL A 127 -8.13 16.61 24.87
CA VAL A 127 -8.84 17.34 23.81
C VAL A 127 -10.31 17.00 23.93
N VAL A 128 -11.12 18.01 24.21
CA VAL A 128 -12.57 17.86 24.35
C VAL A 128 -13.23 18.45 23.11
N SER A 129 -13.88 17.60 22.32
CA SER A 129 -14.59 17.98 21.11
C SER A 129 -16.08 17.75 21.28
N ARG A 130 -16.91 18.47 20.55
CA ARG A 130 -18.35 18.28 20.52
C ARG A 130 -18.80 17.89 19.13
N LEU A 131 -19.62 16.85 19.05
CA LEU A 131 -20.22 16.33 17.83
C LEU A 131 -21.74 16.61 17.86
N GLU A 132 -22.24 17.38 16.90
CA GLU A 132 -23.65 17.75 16.80
C GLU A 132 -24.19 17.54 15.39
N GLU A 133 -25.50 17.24 15.24
CA GLU A 133 -26.17 17.21 13.94
C GLU A 133 -26.77 18.59 13.67
N GLU A 134 -26.02 19.45 12.97
CA GLU A 134 -26.47 20.80 12.59
C GLU A 134 -27.55 20.78 11.51
N ASN A 135 -27.51 19.81 10.60
CA ASN A 135 -28.46 19.70 9.49
C ASN A 135 -29.08 18.29 9.40
N SER A 136 -30.20 18.11 10.09
CA SER A 136 -30.96 16.85 10.08
C SER A 136 -31.47 16.42 8.70
N SER A 137 -31.60 17.35 7.76
CA SER A 137 -32.06 17.12 6.38
C SER A 137 -30.94 16.75 5.42
N ALA A 138 -29.68 16.77 5.86
CA ALA A 138 -28.55 16.39 5.03
C ALA A 138 -28.61 14.91 4.60
N PRO A 139 -27.95 14.55 3.48
CA PRO A 139 -27.90 13.16 3.02
C PRO A 139 -27.44 12.19 4.11
N LYS A 140 -28.14 11.07 4.26
CA LYS A 140 -27.77 9.98 5.18
C LYS A 140 -26.72 9.08 4.53
N THR A 141 -25.54 9.64 4.34
CA THR A 141 -24.35 8.95 3.84
C THR A 141 -23.26 9.04 4.88
N THR A 142 -22.55 7.93 5.06
CA THR A 142 -21.40 7.90 5.97
C THR A 142 -20.30 8.82 5.44
N VAL A 143 -19.88 9.78 6.25
CA VAL A 143 -18.78 10.70 5.96
C VAL A 143 -17.88 10.85 7.18
N ARG A 144 -16.72 11.48 7.00
CA ARG A 144 -15.84 11.87 8.09
C ARG A 144 -15.85 13.37 8.26
N VAL A 145 -16.16 13.81 9.47
CA VAL A 145 -16.10 15.20 9.89
C VAL A 145 -14.85 15.38 10.73
N SER A 146 -14.19 16.52 10.62
CA SER A 146 -12.91 16.74 11.31
C SER A 146 -12.70 18.18 11.70
N ASP A 147 -12.04 18.38 12.85
CA ASP A 147 -11.53 19.68 13.28
C ASP A 147 -10.06 19.59 13.68
N ARG A 148 -9.35 20.71 13.60
CA ARG A 148 -7.90 20.79 13.77
C ARG A 148 -7.52 21.98 14.62
N ILE A 149 -6.50 21.77 15.45
CA ILE A 149 -5.87 22.83 16.21
C ILE A 149 -4.34 22.66 16.16
N VAL A 150 -3.62 23.77 16.04
CA VAL A 150 -2.15 23.76 16.07
C VAL A 150 -1.69 24.15 17.46
N LEU A 151 -0.78 23.36 18.02
CA LEU A 151 -0.13 23.61 19.30
C LEU A 151 1.37 23.51 19.16
N ASN A 152 2.06 24.41 19.84
CA ASN A 152 3.46 24.30 20.15
C ASN A 152 3.60 23.73 21.57
N ALA A 153 3.81 22.42 21.66
CA ALA A 153 3.87 21.68 22.91
C ALA A 153 4.94 20.57 22.84
N PRO A 154 5.42 20.06 23.99
CA PRO A 154 6.21 18.84 24.01
C PRO A 154 5.47 17.64 23.42
N ASP A 155 6.23 16.58 23.12
CA ASP A 155 5.67 15.34 22.59
C ASP A 155 5.01 14.47 23.67
N ILE A 156 3.92 14.95 24.25
CA ILE A 156 3.14 14.24 25.27
C ILE A 156 1.93 13.50 24.65
N PRO A 157 1.45 12.41 25.29
CA PRO A 157 0.26 11.68 24.86
C PRO A 157 -0.98 12.56 24.78
N VAL A 158 -1.86 12.23 23.83
CA VAL A 158 -3.11 12.97 23.59
C VAL A 158 -4.28 12.02 23.82
N ARG A 159 -5.20 12.43 24.70
CA ARG A 159 -6.46 11.75 24.96
C ARG A 159 -7.59 12.60 24.39
N HIS A 160 -8.50 11.95 23.69
CA HIS A 160 -9.58 12.60 22.96
C HIS A 160 -10.93 12.19 23.55
N TYR A 161 -11.69 13.18 24.00
CA TYR A 161 -13.06 13.03 24.44
C TYR A 161 -13.99 13.70 23.43
N VAL A 162 -15.02 12.98 23.00
CA VAL A 162 -16.03 13.50 22.07
C VAL A 162 -17.38 13.51 22.78
N ILE A 163 -17.92 14.71 23.00
CA ILE A 163 -19.25 14.91 23.56
C ILE A 163 -20.26 14.73 22.45
N GLY A 164 -21.13 13.74 22.58
CA GLY A 164 -22.19 13.48 21.60
C GLY A 164 -22.44 12.00 21.39
N LYS A 165 -23.46 11.70 20.59
CA LYS A 165 -23.84 10.33 20.24
C LYS A 165 -23.38 10.03 18.82
N THR A 166 -22.58 8.99 18.64
CA THR A 166 -22.20 8.46 17.33
C THR A 166 -22.49 6.97 17.21
N VAL A 167 -22.18 6.39 16.05
CA VAL A 167 -22.18 4.95 15.82
C VAL A 167 -20.85 4.36 16.29
N SER A 168 -20.91 3.34 17.12
CA SER A 168 -19.74 2.54 17.49
C SER A 168 -19.28 1.75 16.26
N ASN A 169 -18.17 2.18 15.68
CA ASN A 169 -17.45 1.50 14.62
C ASN A 169 -15.96 1.50 14.95
N SER A 170 -15.18 0.66 14.26
CA SER A 170 -13.75 0.49 14.53
C SER A 170 -12.93 1.79 14.38
N PHE A 171 -13.40 2.75 13.58
CA PHE A 171 -12.74 4.04 13.42
C PHE A 171 -12.96 4.94 14.64
N ASN A 172 -14.19 5.00 15.14
CA ASN A 172 -14.58 5.85 16.26
C ASN A 172 -14.09 5.30 17.61
N GLU A 173 -13.73 4.02 17.70
CA GLU A 173 -13.18 3.37 18.91
C GLU A 173 -11.87 4.00 19.42
N GLN A 174 -11.18 4.81 18.61
CA GLN A 174 -10.01 5.57 19.03
C GLN A 174 -10.33 6.75 19.97
N TYR A 175 -11.62 7.09 20.12
CA TYR A 175 -12.10 8.21 20.93
C TYR A 175 -12.99 7.76 22.07
N GLU A 176 -12.94 8.50 23.17
CA GLU A 176 -13.85 8.30 24.30
C GLU A 176 -15.11 9.15 24.11
N PHE A 177 -16.23 8.51 23.79
CA PHE A 177 -17.52 9.18 23.64
C PHE A 177 -18.18 9.36 25.01
N ILE A 178 -18.49 10.61 25.33
CA ILE A 178 -19.14 11.02 26.57
C ILE A 178 -20.46 11.72 26.26
N ASN A 179 -21.42 11.61 27.16
CA ASN A 179 -22.71 12.27 26.99
C ASN A 179 -22.61 13.76 27.30
N SER A 180 -21.72 14.12 28.23
CA SER A 180 -21.61 15.49 28.71
C SER A 180 -20.23 15.75 29.31
N ARG A 181 -19.80 17.00 29.26
CA ARG A 181 -18.50 17.44 29.81
C ARG A 181 -18.39 17.18 31.31
N GLU A 182 -19.50 17.19 32.02
CA GLU A 182 -19.57 17.01 33.48
C GLU A 182 -19.03 15.64 33.91
N GLN A 183 -19.06 14.63 33.03
CA GLN A 183 -18.50 13.31 33.31
C GLN A 183 -16.98 13.34 33.55
N ILE A 184 -16.30 14.34 32.99
CA ILE A 184 -14.84 14.53 33.12
C ILE A 184 -14.46 15.82 33.84
N ALA A 185 -15.42 16.63 34.29
CA ALA A 185 -15.15 17.97 34.83
C ALA A 185 -14.16 17.95 36.01
N SER A 186 -14.32 17.02 36.95
CA SER A 186 -13.41 16.88 38.09
C SER A 186 -11.97 16.52 37.70
N LEU A 187 -11.79 15.83 36.58
CA LEU A 187 -10.48 15.48 36.04
C LEU A 187 -9.86 16.66 35.29
N LEU A 188 -10.68 17.49 34.66
CA LEU A 188 -10.24 18.71 34.00
C LEU A 188 -9.80 19.79 35.01
N ASP A 189 -10.45 19.85 36.17
CA ASP A 189 -10.17 20.83 37.23
C ASP A 189 -8.76 20.68 37.84
N SER A 190 -8.15 19.49 37.74
CA SER A 190 -6.76 19.26 38.18
C SER A 190 -5.73 19.74 37.14
N GLY A 191 -6.17 19.99 35.90
CA GLY A 191 -5.34 20.40 34.79
C GLY A 191 -5.32 21.92 34.55
N LYS A 192 -4.44 22.32 33.63
CA LYS A 192 -4.38 23.68 33.12
C LYS A 192 -5.14 23.75 31.79
N GLN A 193 -6.14 24.62 31.70
CA GLN A 193 -6.78 24.92 30.43
C GLN A 193 -5.81 25.67 29.52
N LEU A 194 -5.61 25.14 28.31
CA LEU A 194 -4.73 25.71 27.28
C LEU A 194 -5.52 26.40 26.19
N TYR A 195 -6.73 25.92 25.92
CA TYR A 195 -7.61 26.44 24.89
C TYR A 195 -9.06 26.32 25.30
N LYS A 196 -9.83 27.31 24.85
CA LYS A 196 -11.27 27.36 24.91
C LYS A 196 -11.78 28.10 23.68
N LYS A 197 -12.77 27.53 23.01
CA LYS A 197 -13.52 28.24 21.97
C LYS A 197 -14.63 29.10 22.57
#